data_AF-M0IL13-F1
#
_entry.id   AF-M0IL13-F1
#
_cell.length_a   1.000
_cell.length_b   1.000
_cell.length_c   1.000
_cell.angle_alpha   90.00
_cell.angle_beta   90.00
_cell.angle_gamma   90.00
#
_symmetry.space_group_name_H-M   'P 1'
#
loop_
_entity.id
_entity.type
_entity.pdbx_description
1 polymer ?
#
loop_
_entity_poly.entity_id
_entity_poly.type
_entity_poly.pdbx_seq_one_letter_code
_entity_poly.pdbx_strand_id
1 'polypeptide(L)' 'MSNRSLDDFNTGDDTLETAESPTADANDDRDVSTLATYRWTPDGTTCPACGDTVEKRWLDGDEYVCIECKDW' A
#
# COMPACT_ATOMS: atom_id res chain seq x y z
N MET A 1 12.16 10.09 32.72
CA MET A 1 11.21 9.71 31.65
C MET A 1 11.88 8.64 30.82
N SER A 2 11.68 7.37 31.18
CA SER A 2 12.33 6.25 30.46
C SER A 2 11.64 6.08 29.12
N ASN A 3 12.41 6.27 28.05
CA ASN A 3 12.05 5.90 26.70
C ASN A 3 11.84 4.38 26.69
N ARG A 4 10.61 3.96 26.40
CA ARG A 4 10.26 2.55 26.26
C ARG A 4 10.83 2.08 24.93
N SER A 5 11.95 1.38 24.99
CA SER A 5 12.67 0.85 23.82
C SER A 5 11.75 -0.11 23.05
N LEU A 6 11.84 -0.11 21.72
CA LEU A 6 11.01 -0.92 20.80
C LEU A 6 11.08 -2.44 21.06
N ASP A 7 11.98 -2.89 21.94
CA ASP A 7 12.25 -4.30 22.24
C ASP A 7 11.21 -4.95 23.19
N ASP A 8 10.38 -4.18 23.91
CA ASP A 8 9.31 -4.69 24.79
C ASP A 8 8.11 -5.28 24.02
N PHE A 9 7.93 -4.90 22.76
CA PHE A 9 6.83 -5.36 21.91
C PHE A 9 7.07 -6.75 21.28
N ASN A 10 8.29 -7.29 21.37
CA ASN A 10 8.67 -8.53 20.68
C ASN A 10 8.71 -9.77 21.61
N THR A 11 8.35 -9.63 22.89
CA THR A 11 8.30 -10.78 23.81
C THR A 11 6.86 -11.20 24.04
N GLY A 12 6.30 -11.93 23.08
CA GLY A 12 4.97 -12.50 23.21
C GLY A 12 4.55 -13.23 21.94
N ASP A 13 4.78 -14.54 21.96
CA ASP A 13 4.08 -15.53 21.14
C ASP A 13 4.52 -15.69 19.68
N ASP A 14 5.36 -16.70 19.46
CA ASP A 14 5.64 -17.33 18.18
C ASP A 14 4.37 -18.02 17.68
N THR A 15 3.47 -17.26 17.07
CA THR A 15 2.47 -17.80 16.16
C THR A 15 2.72 -17.18 14.80
N LEU A 16 3.39 -17.93 13.94
CA LEU A 16 3.52 -17.65 12.52
C LEU A 16 2.11 -17.75 11.88
N GLU A 17 1.27 -16.75 12.11
CA GLU A 17 0.02 -16.59 11.37
C GLU A 17 0.39 -16.05 9.99
N THR A 18 0.24 -16.97 9.04
CA THR A 18 0.37 -16.83 7.60
C THR A 18 0.33 -15.38 7.11
N ALA A 19 1.40 -14.94 6.44
CA ALA A 19 1.37 -13.75 5.62
C ALA A 19 0.34 -14.00 4.49
N GLU A 20 -0.93 -13.71 4.77
CA GLU A 20 -1.94 -13.52 3.75
C GLU A 20 -1.49 -12.31 2.96
N SER A 21 -0.71 -12.55 1.90
CA SER A 21 -0.54 -11.60 0.81
C SER A 21 -1.94 -11.07 0.50
N PRO A 22 -2.22 -9.76 0.66
CA PRO A 22 -3.49 -9.23 0.24
C PRO A 22 -3.52 -9.43 -1.28
N THR A 23 -4.16 -10.51 -1.71
CA THR A 23 -4.56 -10.73 -3.09
C THR A 23 -5.51 -9.59 -3.37
N ALA A 24 -4.96 -8.53 -3.95
CA ALA A 24 -5.66 -7.31 -4.27
C ALA A 24 -6.57 -7.55 -5.47
N ASP A 25 -7.51 -8.50 -5.34
CA ASP A 25 -8.65 -8.61 -6.22
C ASP A 25 -9.76 -7.72 -5.65
N ALA A 26 -9.48 -6.42 -5.62
CA ALA A 26 -10.47 -5.42 -5.28
C ALA A 26 -11.27 -5.13 -6.54
N ASN A 27 -12.32 -5.93 -6.77
CA ASN A 27 -13.35 -5.59 -7.75
C ASN A 27 -13.92 -4.21 -7.40
N ASP A 28 -13.84 -3.33 -8.40
CA ASP A 28 -13.80 -1.88 -8.33
C ASP A 28 -15.21 -1.29 -8.50
N ASP A 29 -15.94 -1.22 -7.39
CA ASP A 29 -17.12 -0.35 -7.20
C ASP A 29 -16.87 0.51 -5.94
N ARG A 30 -15.64 1.02 -5.80
CA ARG A 30 -15.18 1.71 -4.59
C ARG A 30 -15.44 3.20 -4.76
N ASP A 31 -16.42 3.72 -4.02
CA ASP A 31 -16.68 5.16 -3.89
C ASP A 31 -15.37 5.90 -3.62
N VAL A 32 -15.01 6.83 -4.50
CA VAL A 32 -13.72 7.53 -4.49
C VAL A 32 -13.43 8.24 -3.17
N SER A 33 -14.47 8.58 -2.39
CA SER A 33 -14.33 9.17 -1.06
C SER A 33 -13.71 8.20 -0.02
N THR A 34 -13.74 6.90 -0.30
CA THR A 34 -13.19 5.84 0.56
C THR A 34 -11.90 5.24 0.00
N LEU A 35 -11.45 5.69 -1.17
CA LEU A 35 -10.20 5.21 -1.76
C LEU A 35 -9.00 5.71 -0.97
N ALA A 36 -8.01 4.84 -0.83
CA ALA A 36 -6.73 5.22 -0.23
C ALA A 36 -6.03 6.23 -1.15
N THR A 37 -5.57 7.35 -0.59
CA THR A 37 -4.85 8.39 -1.36
C THR A 37 -3.55 7.86 -2.01
N TYR A 38 -2.99 6.78 -1.46
CA TYR A 38 -1.89 6.06 -2.06
C TYR A 38 -2.02 4.55 -1.78
N ARG A 39 -1.43 3.74 -2.66
CA ARG A 39 -1.33 2.30 -2.52
C ARG A 39 0.12 1.87 -2.64
N TRP A 40 0.57 1.04 -1.70
CA TRP A 40 1.86 0.37 -1.76
C TRP A 40 1.64 -1.12 -2.00
N THR A 41 2.46 -1.74 -2.86
CA THR A 41 2.38 -3.14 -3.25
C THR A 41 3.79 -3.69 -3.39
N PRO A 42 4.17 -4.75 -2.64
CA PRO A 42 5.55 -5.26 -2.63
C PRO A 42 5.97 -5.89 -3.96
N ASP A 43 5.02 -6.41 -4.75
CA ASP A 43 5.26 -6.95 -6.09
C ASP A 43 5.46 -5.84 -7.14
N GLY A 44 5.13 -4.60 -6.78
CA GLY A 44 4.96 -3.52 -7.74
C GLY A 44 3.68 -3.67 -8.55
N THR A 45 3.25 -2.58 -9.17
CA THR A 45 2.19 -2.64 -10.16
C THR A 45 2.49 -1.64 -11.26
N THR A 46 2.12 -2.01 -12.48
CA THR A 46 2.27 -1.17 -13.66
C THR A 46 1.46 0.11 -13.52
N CYS A 47 2.12 1.25 -13.78
CA CYS A 47 1.50 2.54 -13.89
C CYS A 47 0.74 2.64 -15.23
N PRO A 48 -0.54 3.02 -15.25
CA PRO A 48 -1.30 3.19 -16.49
C PRO A 48 -0.80 4.35 -17.36
N ALA A 49 -0.16 5.36 -16.77
CA ALA A 49 0.32 6.55 -17.48
C ALA A 49 1.64 6.33 -18.23
N CYS A 50 2.64 5.68 -17.60
CA CYS A 50 3.97 5.48 -18.18
C CYS A 50 4.33 4.01 -18.47
N GLY A 51 3.60 3.06 -17.90
CA GLY A 51 3.90 1.62 -18.04
C GLY A 51 4.99 1.09 -17.11
N ASP A 52 5.57 1.93 -16.24
CA ASP A 52 6.58 1.48 -15.28
C ASP A 52 5.95 0.69 -14.13
N THR A 53 6.61 -0.39 -13.73
CA THR A 53 6.23 -1.13 -12.52
C THR A 53 6.77 -0.42 -11.31
N VAL A 54 5.86 0.11 -10.48
CA VAL A 54 6.20 0.86 -9.27
C VAL A 54 5.56 0.21 -8.04
N GLU A 55 6.30 0.17 -6.94
CA GLU A 55 5.79 -0.33 -5.66
C GLU A 55 4.76 0.61 -5.04
N LYS A 56 4.83 1.91 -5.34
CA LYS A 56 3.93 2.94 -4.81
C LYS A 56 3.19 3.61 -5.95
N ARG A 57 1.87 3.74 -5.81
CA ARG A 57 1.00 4.51 -6.70
C ARG A 57 0.11 5.44 -5.89
N TRP A 58 -0.29 6.55 -6.48
CA TRP A 58 -1.08 7.62 -5.86
C TRP A 58 -2.36 7.82 -6.64
N LEU A 59 -3.44 8.09 -5.91
CA LEU A 59 -4.72 8.41 -6.52
C LEU A 59 -4.65 9.82 -7.13
N ASP A 60 -4.93 9.88 -8.44
CA ASP A 60 -5.04 11.08 -9.25
C ASP A 60 -6.44 11.06 -9.90
N GLY A 61 -7.37 11.82 -9.31
CA GLY A 61 -8.80 11.69 -9.60
C GLY A 61 -9.34 10.32 -9.19
N ASP A 62 -9.52 9.45 -10.18
CA ASP A 62 -10.06 8.10 -10.06
C ASP A 62 -9.02 7.01 -10.41
N GLU A 63 -7.79 7.39 -10.82
CA GLU A 63 -6.75 6.46 -11.27
C GLU A 63 -5.51 6.45 -10.37
N TYR A 64 -4.88 5.29 -10.21
CA TYR A 64 -3.63 5.16 -9.46
C TYR A 64 -2.41 5.28 -10.39
N VAL A 65 -1.73 6.43 -10.34
CA VAL A 65 -0.54 6.74 -11.13
C VAL A 65 0.74 6.71 -10.28
N CYS A 66 1.91 6.61 -10.92
CA CYS A 66 3.19 6.70 -10.22
C CYS A 66 3.49 8.15 -9.77
N ILE A 67 4.50 8.33 -8.90
CA ILE A 67 4.86 9.65 -8.36
C ILE A 67 5.27 10.65 -9.44
N GLU A 68 5.88 10.14 -10.51
CA GLU A 68 6.39 10.92 -11.64
C GLU A 68 5.23 11.43 -12.52
N CYS A 69 4.15 10.65 -12.65
CA CYS A 69 3.01 10.98 -13.50
C CYS A 69 1.88 11.71 -12.76
N LYS A 70 1.96 11.79 -11.43
CA LYS A 70 0.94 12.45 -10.62
C LYS A 70 0.96 13.97 -10.89
N ASP A 71 -0.21 14.54 -11.16
CA ASP A 71 -0.39 15.99 -11.27
C ASP A 71 -0.63 16.52 -9.84
N TRP A 72 0.40 17.12 -9.24
CA TRP A 72 0.39 17.57 -7.85
C TRP A 72 0.26 19.08 -7.73
#